data_AF-A0A2P2MGE7-F1
#
_entry.id   AF-A0A2P2MGE7-F1
#
_cell.length_a   1.000
_cell.length_b   1.000
_cell.length_c   1.000
_cell.angle_alpha   90.00
_cell.angle_beta   90.00
_cell.angle_gamma   90.00
#
_symmetry.space_group_name_H-M   'P 1'
#
loop_
_entity.id
_entity.type
_entity.pdbx_description
1 polymer ?
#
loop_
_entity_poly.entity_id
_entity_poly.type
_entity_poly.pdbx_seq_one_letter_code
_entity_poly.pdbx_strand_id
1 'polypeptide(L)'
;MESVLSLDDGRWSRPAEELCPQPTRDEREDTFQFVGLRQPSPPPILAQVQQEFTPIPPSKVADPRPGPAKPSEDGLPSSSSYQHVHVPVSLMQDFLRLARANTEKNLETCGVLAGLLKNRAFHITTLIVPKQESTSDSCQTLNEEEIFEVQDKLSLFPLGWIHTHPSQTCFMSSVDLHTHYSYQIMLPEAIAIVVAPTDESCPHGIFHLSDPSGVSVIRNCQQRGFHPHEEPSDGSPIYEHCSHVYMNSKLNFNVVDLR
;
A
#
# COMPACT_ATOMS: atom_id res chain seq x y z
N MET A 1 -48.35 32.96 -35.34
CA MET A 1 -48.34 32.62 -33.91
C MET A 1 -48.51 31.11 -33.85
N GLU A 2 -47.37 30.41 -33.80
CA GLU A 2 -46.89 29.66 -32.62
C GLU A 2 -47.40 28.21 -32.68
N SER A 3 -46.60 27.29 -33.20
CA SER A 3 -45.52 26.54 -32.54
C SER A 3 -46.06 25.27 -31.85
N VAL A 4 -45.94 24.16 -32.58
CA VAL A 4 -45.95 22.78 -32.08
C VAL A 4 -44.50 22.31 -32.15
N LEU A 5 -43.99 21.62 -31.13
CA LEU A 5 -42.93 20.62 -31.33
C LEU A 5 -43.04 19.48 -30.31
N SER A 6 -43.18 18.27 -30.86
CA SER A 6 -42.90 17.00 -30.22
C SER A 6 -41.82 16.27 -31.05
N LEU A 7 -40.94 15.61 -30.31
CA LEU A 7 -40.01 14.49 -30.58
C LEU A 7 -40.06 13.83 -31.97
N ASP A 8 -38.89 13.59 -32.59
CA ASP A 8 -38.27 12.24 -32.66
C ASP A 8 -36.95 12.18 -33.48
N ASP A 9 -36.12 11.23 -33.05
CA ASP A 9 -35.01 10.44 -33.60
C ASP A 9 -34.26 10.76 -34.92
N GLY A 10 -32.93 10.64 -34.81
CA GLY A 10 -32.18 9.67 -35.60
C GLY A 10 -31.58 10.11 -36.95
N ARG A 11 -30.23 10.06 -36.98
CA ARG A 11 -29.36 9.71 -38.12
C ARG A 11 -28.87 10.83 -39.07
N TRP A 12 -27.54 10.75 -39.24
CA TRP A 12 -26.66 11.16 -40.35
C TRP A 12 -26.09 12.58 -40.46
N SER A 13 -24.75 12.59 -40.28
CA SER A 13 -23.73 13.06 -41.22
C SER A 13 -23.50 14.56 -41.46
N ARG A 14 -22.20 14.86 -41.43
CA ARG A 14 -21.50 16.12 -41.74
C ARG A 14 -21.84 16.69 -43.12
N PRO A 15 -21.71 18.00 -43.33
CA PRO A 15 -21.50 18.58 -44.65
C PRO A 15 -20.01 18.57 -45.05
N ALA A 16 -19.78 18.02 -46.25
CA ALA A 16 -18.94 18.49 -47.36
C ALA A 16 -18.77 20.04 -47.45
N GLU A 17 -17.84 20.67 -48.16
CA GLU A 17 -16.90 20.33 -49.25
C GLU A 17 -16.09 21.61 -49.56
N GLU A 18 -14.88 21.47 -50.13
CA GLU A 18 -14.30 22.31 -51.20
C GLU A 18 -13.02 21.56 -51.65
N LEU A 19 -12.61 21.36 -52.90
CA LEU A 19 -13.11 21.60 -54.26
C LEU A 19 -12.21 20.74 -55.18
N CYS A 20 -12.76 20.18 -56.25
CA CYS A 20 -12.06 19.42 -57.31
C CYS A 20 -11.44 20.38 -58.36
N PRO A 21 -10.51 19.95 -59.26
CA PRO A 21 -10.98 19.33 -60.51
C PRO A 21 -10.06 18.25 -61.16
N GLN A 22 -10.67 17.48 -62.07
CA GLN A 22 -10.13 16.33 -62.82
C GLN A 22 -9.39 16.69 -64.13
N PRO A 23 -8.80 15.69 -64.83
CA PRO A 23 -9.49 15.22 -66.05
C PRO A 23 -9.43 13.69 -66.36
N THR A 24 -10.59 13.16 -66.79
CA THR A 24 -10.92 12.23 -67.91
C THR A 24 -10.33 10.79 -68.07
N ARG A 25 -11.27 9.81 -68.13
CA ARG A 25 -11.45 8.56 -68.97
C ARG A 25 -10.21 7.82 -69.52
N ASP A 26 -10.12 6.49 -69.60
CA ASP A 26 -11.11 5.42 -69.80
C ASP A 26 -10.47 4.04 -69.47
N GLU A 27 -11.30 3.08 -69.03
CA GLU A 27 -11.25 1.61 -69.15
C GLU A 27 -9.90 0.86 -69.34
N ARG A 28 -9.56 -0.03 -68.37
CA ARG A 28 -9.33 -1.47 -68.62
C ARG A 28 -9.04 -2.24 -67.32
N GLU A 29 -9.62 -3.44 -67.24
CA GLU A 29 -9.26 -4.48 -66.27
C GLU A 29 -7.74 -4.70 -66.27
N ASP A 30 -7.14 -4.75 -65.07
CA ASP A 30 -5.90 -5.47 -64.91
C ASP A 30 -5.85 -6.19 -63.56
N THR A 31 -5.53 -7.47 -63.67
CA THR A 31 -5.56 -8.47 -62.61
C THR A 31 -4.31 -8.30 -61.75
N PHE A 32 -4.42 -7.69 -60.57
CA PHE A 32 -3.31 -7.65 -59.62
C PHE A 32 -3.48 -8.74 -58.56
N GLN A 33 -2.72 -9.82 -58.75
CA GLN A 33 -2.48 -10.86 -57.76
C GLN A 33 -1.95 -10.25 -56.47
N PHE A 34 -2.69 -10.42 -55.37
CA PHE A 34 -2.25 -10.07 -54.04
C PHE A 34 -1.14 -11.05 -53.61
N VAL A 35 0.12 -10.70 -53.87
CA VAL A 35 1.27 -11.46 -53.34
C VAL A 35 1.38 -11.10 -51.87
N GLY A 36 1.02 -12.04 -51.00
CA GLY A 36 1.05 -11.88 -49.55
C GLY A 36 2.45 -11.58 -49.04
N LEU A 37 2.74 -10.30 -48.77
CA LEU A 37 3.89 -9.90 -47.97
C LEU A 37 3.53 -10.15 -46.50
N ARG A 38 3.92 -11.30 -45.95
CA ARG A 38 3.95 -11.51 -44.50
C ARG A 38 5.02 -10.61 -43.91
N GLN A 39 4.61 -9.57 -43.19
CA GLN A 39 5.49 -8.82 -42.32
C GLN A 39 5.97 -9.75 -41.19
N PRO A 40 7.28 -9.98 -41.00
CA PRO A 40 7.75 -10.71 -39.83
C PRO A 40 7.50 -9.86 -38.58
N SER A 41 6.77 -10.41 -37.62
CA SER A 41 6.62 -9.80 -36.30
C SER A 41 8.01 -9.67 -35.66
N PRO A 42 8.37 -8.51 -35.09
CA PRO A 42 9.61 -8.40 -34.34
C PRO A 42 9.60 -9.43 -33.20
N PRO A 43 10.74 -10.07 -32.89
CA PRO A 43 10.80 -11.00 -31.78
C PRO A 43 10.41 -10.27 -30.49
N PRO A 44 9.74 -10.93 -29.53
CA PRO A 44 9.55 -10.34 -28.22
C PRO A 44 10.94 -10.15 -27.61
N ILE A 45 11.39 -8.89 -27.53
CA ILE A 45 12.54 -8.53 -26.70
C ILE A 45 12.03 -8.65 -25.27
N LEU A 46 12.17 -9.85 -24.69
CA LEU A 46 12.24 -10.02 -23.25
C LEU A 46 13.55 -9.39 -22.81
N ALA A 47 13.57 -8.07 -22.71
CA ALA A 47 14.59 -7.39 -21.92
C ALA A 47 14.30 -7.75 -20.46
N GLN A 48 14.83 -8.89 -20.01
CA GLN A 48 15.10 -9.08 -18.60
C GLN A 48 16.17 -8.05 -18.26
N VAL A 49 15.73 -6.86 -17.82
CA VAL A 49 16.59 -5.96 -17.06
C VAL A 49 16.79 -6.65 -15.72
N GLN A 50 17.67 -7.65 -15.70
CA GLN A 50 18.18 -8.20 -14.46
C GLN A 50 19.12 -7.13 -13.95
N GLN A 51 18.55 -6.20 -13.18
CA GLN A 51 19.32 -5.17 -12.51
C GLN A 51 20.29 -5.92 -11.60
N GLU A 52 21.57 -5.94 -11.98
CA GLU A 52 22.63 -6.56 -11.20
C GLU A 52 22.80 -5.76 -9.91
N PHE A 53 22.02 -6.10 -8.89
CA PHE A 53 22.22 -5.57 -7.56
C PHE A 53 23.48 -6.22 -6.98
N THR A 54 24.51 -5.42 -6.78
CA THR A 54 25.69 -5.83 -6.02
C THR A 54 25.25 -6.17 -4.59
N PRO A 55 25.56 -7.39 -4.07
CA PRO A 55 25.24 -7.76 -2.71
C PRO A 55 25.82 -6.76 -1.69
N ILE A 56 25.02 -6.37 -0.70
CA ILE A 56 25.45 -5.50 0.40
C ILE A 56 26.52 -6.25 1.23
N PRO A 57 27.70 -5.67 1.49
CA PRO A 57 28.69 -6.27 2.38
C PRO A 57 28.09 -6.50 3.78
N PRO A 58 28.37 -7.63 4.45
CA PRO A 58 27.80 -7.93 5.76
C PRO A 58 28.03 -6.83 6.82
N SER A 59 29.14 -6.08 6.72
CA SER A 59 29.47 -4.96 7.61
C SER A 59 28.63 -3.71 7.41
N LYS A 60 27.80 -3.65 6.37
CA LYS A 60 26.92 -2.53 6.04
C LYS A 60 25.44 -2.87 6.14
N VAL A 61 25.11 -4.12 6.46
CA VAL A 61 23.71 -4.55 6.61
C VAL A 61 23.17 -3.95 7.90
N ALA A 62 22.02 -3.29 7.81
CA ALA A 62 21.35 -2.71 8.96
C ALA A 62 20.96 -3.79 9.98
N ASP A 63 20.97 -3.43 11.26
CA ASP A 63 20.40 -4.26 12.31
C ASP A 63 18.88 -4.43 12.06
N PRO A 64 18.36 -5.67 11.98
CA PRO A 64 16.94 -5.90 11.74
C PRO A 64 16.06 -5.56 12.95
N ARG A 65 16.63 -5.25 14.12
CA ARG A 65 15.89 -4.93 15.34
C ARG A 65 15.36 -3.49 15.34
N PRO A 66 14.20 -3.24 15.97
CA PRO A 66 13.68 -1.89 16.10
C PRO A 66 14.57 -1.02 16.99
N GLY A 67 14.62 0.27 16.66
CA GLY A 67 15.06 1.32 17.57
C GLY A 67 14.12 1.52 18.76
N PRO A 68 14.61 2.10 19.87
CA PRO A 68 13.74 2.55 20.95
C PRO A 68 12.85 3.70 20.46
N ALA A 69 11.69 3.87 21.12
CA ALA A 69 10.84 5.01 20.85
C ALA A 69 11.57 6.31 21.20
N LYS A 70 11.61 7.26 20.27
CA LYS A 70 12.22 8.57 20.52
C LYS A 70 11.37 9.35 21.52
N PRO A 71 11.95 9.84 22.64
CA PRO A 71 11.20 10.64 23.59
C PRO A 71 10.67 11.90 22.90
N SER A 72 9.41 12.24 23.19
CA SER A 72 8.86 13.53 22.79
C SER A 72 9.65 14.63 23.49
N GLU A 73 10.21 15.59 22.75
CA GLU A 73 10.82 16.77 23.36
C GLU A 73 9.72 17.54 24.13
N ASP A 74 9.82 17.53 25.46
CA ASP A 74 8.91 18.23 26.35
C ASP A 74 8.95 19.75 26.09
N GLY A 75 7.81 20.33 25.73
CA GLY A 75 7.49 21.72 26.08
C GLY A 75 7.32 22.74 24.95
N LEU A 76 7.51 22.38 23.68
CA LEU A 76 7.10 23.27 22.58
C LEU A 76 6.55 22.44 21.41
N PRO A 77 5.33 22.72 20.92
CA PRO A 77 4.83 22.11 19.70
C PRO A 77 5.70 22.58 18.54
N SER A 78 6.78 21.86 18.26
CA SER A 78 7.50 21.99 17.02
C SER A 78 6.57 21.52 15.90
N SER A 79 6.69 22.11 14.72
CA SER A 79 5.95 21.68 13.52
C SER A 79 6.29 20.24 13.07
N SER A 80 7.15 19.54 13.82
CA SER A 80 7.69 18.21 13.56
C SER A 80 7.20 17.14 14.55
N SER A 81 6.32 17.46 15.50
CA SER A 81 5.78 16.45 16.42
C SER A 81 4.57 15.72 15.80
N TYR A 82 4.62 14.38 15.76
CA TYR A 82 3.49 13.55 15.34
C TYR A 82 2.23 13.84 16.16
N GLN A 83 1.06 13.85 15.52
CA GLN A 83 -0.20 13.79 16.26
C GLN A 83 -0.34 12.45 16.99
N HIS A 84 -1.01 12.48 18.14
CA HIS A 84 -1.23 11.26 18.91
C HIS A 84 -2.18 10.30 18.19
N VAL A 85 -1.89 9.00 18.27
CA VAL A 85 -2.74 7.91 17.77
C VAL A 85 -3.25 7.09 18.94
N HIS A 86 -4.56 7.10 19.17
CA HIS A 86 -5.21 6.27 20.17
C HIS A 86 -5.62 4.92 19.60
N VAL A 87 -5.12 3.85 20.23
CA VAL A 87 -5.36 2.46 19.83
C VAL A 87 -6.25 1.79 20.89
N PRO A 88 -7.39 1.17 20.52
CA PRO A 88 -8.18 0.37 21.45
C PRO A 88 -7.36 -0.76 22.06
N VAL A 89 -7.41 -0.94 23.39
CA VAL A 89 -6.64 -2.02 24.06
C VAL A 89 -7.04 -3.43 23.63
N SER A 90 -8.29 -3.63 23.20
CA SER A 90 -8.77 -4.93 22.75
C SER A 90 -8.39 -5.25 21.30
N LEU A 91 -7.86 -4.27 20.54
CA LEU A 91 -7.65 -4.39 19.10
C LEU A 91 -6.76 -5.58 18.73
N MET A 92 -5.58 -5.72 19.36
CA MET A 92 -4.66 -6.83 19.05
C MET A 92 -5.27 -8.19 19.38
N GLN A 93 -5.94 -8.31 20.53
CA GLN A 93 -6.55 -9.57 20.96
C GLN A 93 -7.72 -9.97 20.05
N ASP A 94 -8.56 -9.02 19.68
CA ASP A 94 -9.70 -9.24 18.81
C ASP A 94 -9.23 -9.58 17.38
N PHE A 95 -8.19 -8.91 16.87
CA PHE A 95 -7.56 -9.25 15.61
C PHE A 95 -6.98 -10.67 15.60
N LEU A 96 -6.29 -11.08 16.67
CA LEU A 96 -5.76 -12.44 16.79
C LEU A 96 -6.88 -13.49 16.79
N ARG A 97 -8.07 -13.17 17.35
CA ARG A 97 -9.24 -14.07 17.22
C ARG A 97 -9.71 -14.21 15.78
N LEU A 98 -9.70 -13.12 15.00
CA LEU A 98 -10.08 -13.13 13.57
C LEU A 98 -9.05 -13.86 12.70
N ALA A 99 -7.78 -13.81 13.07
CA ALA A 99 -6.67 -14.44 12.36
C ALA A 99 -6.43 -15.91 12.77
N ARG A 100 -7.07 -16.40 13.85
CA ARG A 100 -6.78 -17.71 14.47
C ARG A 100 -6.64 -18.85 13.46
N ALA A 101 -7.59 -19.00 12.54
CA ALA A 101 -7.60 -20.11 11.59
C ALA A 101 -6.39 -20.10 10.64
N ASN A 102 -5.86 -18.92 10.31
CA ASN A 102 -4.65 -18.76 9.53
C ASN A 102 -3.41 -18.95 10.41
N THR A 103 -3.39 -18.34 11.60
CA THR A 103 -2.29 -18.48 12.57
C THR A 103 -2.02 -19.95 12.92
N GLU A 104 -3.06 -20.75 13.15
CA GLU A 104 -2.94 -22.20 13.41
C GLU A 104 -2.32 -22.98 12.23
N LYS A 105 -2.46 -22.46 11.01
CA LYS A 105 -1.87 -23.02 9.79
C LYS A 105 -0.51 -22.41 9.44
N ASN A 106 0.06 -21.60 10.34
CA ASN A 106 1.26 -20.81 10.09
C ASN A 106 1.13 -19.93 8.83
N LEU A 107 -0.02 -19.27 8.68
CA LEU A 107 -0.26 -18.27 7.64
C LEU A 107 -0.46 -16.90 8.30
N GLU A 108 0.17 -15.88 7.73
CA GLU A 108 -0.04 -14.51 8.16
C GLU A 108 -1.48 -14.05 7.89
N THR A 109 -1.88 -12.96 8.53
CA THR A 109 -3.12 -12.25 8.25
C THR A 109 -2.85 -10.78 8.50
N CYS A 110 -3.34 -9.91 7.62
CA CYS A 110 -3.29 -8.45 7.76
C CYS A 110 -4.69 -7.84 7.90
N GLY A 111 -4.71 -6.65 8.49
CA GLY A 111 -5.86 -5.75 8.55
C GLY A 111 -5.42 -4.30 8.44
N VAL A 112 -6.30 -3.45 7.93
CA VAL A 112 -6.08 -2.01 7.81
C VAL A 112 -6.68 -1.29 9.02
N LEU A 113 -5.90 -0.42 9.63
CA LEU A 113 -6.30 0.41 10.75
C LEU A 113 -6.88 1.72 10.20
N ALA A 114 -8.16 1.95 10.44
CA ALA A 114 -8.87 3.13 9.96
C ALA A 114 -9.53 3.88 11.13
N GLY A 115 -9.60 5.21 11.03
CA GLY A 115 -10.05 5.99 12.17
C GLY A 115 -10.37 7.45 11.89
N LEU A 116 -10.64 8.18 12.97
CA LEU A 116 -11.10 9.57 12.93
C LEU A 116 -10.10 10.49 13.62
N LEU A 117 -9.94 11.70 13.08
CA LEU A 117 -9.24 12.79 13.74
C LEU A 117 -10.21 13.55 14.64
N LYS A 118 -9.96 13.55 15.95
CA LYS A 118 -10.77 14.27 16.96
C LYS A 118 -9.85 15.00 17.92
N ASN A 119 -10.10 16.29 18.15
CA ASN A 119 -9.31 17.11 19.08
C ASN A 119 -7.78 17.04 18.82
N ARG A 120 -7.37 17.06 17.54
CA ARG A 120 -5.96 16.94 17.10
C ARG A 120 -5.27 15.62 17.49
N ALA A 121 -6.05 14.57 17.72
CA ALA A 121 -5.56 13.22 17.93
C ALA A 121 -6.34 12.22 17.06
N PHE A 122 -5.63 11.32 16.42
CA PHE A 122 -6.21 10.22 15.67
C PHE A 122 -6.70 9.15 16.63
N HIS A 123 -7.85 8.55 16.32
CA HIS A 123 -8.43 7.46 17.08
C HIS A 123 -8.76 6.33 16.11
N ILE A 124 -8.17 5.16 16.32
CA ILE A 124 -8.51 3.98 15.54
C ILE A 124 -9.91 3.52 15.96
N THR A 125 -10.86 3.60 15.05
CA THR A 125 -12.27 3.26 15.29
C THR A 125 -12.76 2.10 14.45
N THR A 126 -11.99 1.70 13.44
CA THR A 126 -12.39 0.65 12.50
C THR A 126 -11.18 -0.21 12.14
N LEU A 127 -11.31 -1.52 12.29
CA LEU A 127 -10.40 -2.52 11.76
C LEU A 127 -11.03 -3.12 10.51
N ILE A 128 -10.41 -2.92 9.35
CA ILE A 128 -10.87 -3.50 8.09
C ILE A 128 -10.01 -4.74 7.81
N VAL A 129 -10.63 -5.91 7.68
CA VAL A 129 -9.93 -7.15 7.31
C VAL A 129 -10.20 -7.40 5.82
N PRO A 130 -9.26 -7.07 4.93
CA PRO A 130 -9.49 -7.17 3.49
C PRO A 130 -9.41 -8.64 3.02
N LYS A 131 -9.91 -8.88 1.81
CA LYS A 131 -9.50 -10.03 1.01
C LYS A 131 -7.98 -9.99 0.88
N GLN A 132 -7.34 -11.14 0.98
CA GLN A 132 -5.88 -11.20 1.04
C GLN A 132 -5.38 -12.58 0.64
N GLU A 133 -4.18 -12.61 0.07
CA GLU A 133 -3.38 -13.83 -0.07
C GLU A 133 -2.33 -13.85 1.03
N SER A 134 -2.03 -15.03 1.57
CA SER A 134 -1.15 -15.16 2.72
C SER A 134 -0.23 -16.36 2.58
N THR A 135 1.04 -16.16 2.94
CA THR A 135 2.06 -17.18 3.13
C THR A 135 2.42 -17.24 4.61
N SER A 136 3.44 -18.01 4.97
CA SER A 136 3.96 -18.07 6.34
C SER A 136 4.77 -16.84 6.76
N ASP A 137 5.13 -15.99 5.80
CA ASP A 137 6.08 -14.88 5.97
C ASP A 137 5.64 -13.59 5.25
N SER A 138 4.46 -13.58 4.62
CA SER A 138 3.89 -12.40 3.99
C SER A 138 2.37 -12.47 3.88
N CYS A 139 1.73 -11.32 3.81
CA CYS A 139 0.33 -11.18 3.46
C CYS A 139 0.12 -9.98 2.54
N GLN A 140 -0.63 -10.20 1.46
CA GLN A 140 -0.91 -9.18 0.45
C GLN A 140 -2.41 -8.93 0.37
N THR A 141 -2.81 -7.67 0.46
CA THR A 141 -4.19 -7.26 0.26
C THR A 141 -4.62 -7.50 -1.19
N LEU A 142 -5.88 -7.85 -1.36
CA LEU A 142 -6.56 -7.91 -2.65
C LEU A 142 -7.69 -6.88 -2.64
N ASN A 143 -8.03 -6.38 -3.83
CA ASN A 143 -9.16 -5.48 -4.04
C ASN A 143 -9.11 -4.22 -3.14
N GLU A 144 -8.01 -3.46 -3.20
CA GLU A 144 -7.81 -2.24 -2.41
C GLU A 144 -8.91 -1.18 -2.62
N GLU A 145 -9.63 -1.25 -3.76
CA GLU A 145 -10.83 -0.45 -4.02
C GLU A 145 -11.93 -0.65 -2.98
N GLU A 146 -12.15 -1.88 -2.48
CA GLU A 146 -13.16 -2.16 -1.45
C GLU A 146 -12.76 -1.56 -0.10
N ILE A 147 -11.45 -1.56 0.20
CA ILE A 147 -10.89 -0.92 1.40
C ILE A 147 -11.13 0.60 1.32
N PHE A 148 -10.80 1.20 0.17
CA PHE A 148 -11.00 2.62 -0.08
C PHE A 148 -12.48 3.00 0.02
N GLU A 149 -13.40 2.20 -0.55
CA GLU A 149 -14.83 2.45 -0.44
C GLU A 149 -15.33 2.47 1.01
N VAL A 150 -14.85 1.57 1.87
CA VAL A 150 -15.20 1.57 3.30
C VAL A 150 -14.67 2.82 3.97
N GLN A 151 -13.42 3.20 3.69
CA GLN A 151 -12.80 4.40 4.24
C GLN A 151 -13.53 5.68 3.81
N ASP A 152 -13.85 5.81 2.53
CA ASP A 152 -14.54 6.98 1.97
C ASP A 152 -15.97 7.13 2.52
N LYS A 153 -16.77 6.05 2.45
CA LYS A 153 -18.16 6.04 2.96
C LYS A 153 -18.26 6.40 4.43
N LEU A 154 -17.25 6.05 5.23
CA LEU A 154 -17.20 6.32 6.67
C LEU A 154 -16.32 7.53 7.02
N SER A 155 -15.73 8.19 6.02
CA SER A 155 -14.79 9.31 6.17
C SER A 155 -13.64 9.01 7.15
N LEU A 156 -13.02 7.84 6.98
CA LEU A 156 -11.95 7.33 7.83
C LEU A 156 -10.57 7.60 7.21
N PHE A 157 -9.61 8.00 8.06
CA PHE A 157 -8.21 8.10 7.71
C PHE A 157 -7.54 6.71 7.72
N PRO A 158 -6.60 6.44 6.79
CA PRO A 158 -5.76 5.24 6.82
C PRO A 158 -4.64 5.41 7.86
N LEU A 159 -4.91 5.01 9.10
CA LEU A 159 -4.01 5.22 10.25
C LEU A 159 -2.87 4.21 10.35
N GLY A 160 -2.83 3.21 9.47
CA GLY A 160 -1.82 2.18 9.47
C GLY A 160 -2.39 0.80 9.20
N TRP A 161 -1.68 -0.22 9.66
CA TRP A 161 -2.03 -1.61 9.43
C TRP A 161 -1.55 -2.50 10.58
N ILE A 162 -2.13 -3.69 10.67
CA ILE A 162 -1.80 -4.71 11.65
C ILE A 162 -1.62 -6.05 10.95
N HIS A 163 -0.61 -6.83 11.30
CA HIS A 163 -0.46 -8.21 10.81
C HIS A 163 0.07 -9.16 11.88
N THR A 164 -0.06 -10.46 11.61
CA THR A 164 0.44 -11.51 12.50
C THR A 164 1.75 -12.08 11.99
N HIS A 165 2.67 -12.37 12.90
CA HIS A 165 3.79 -13.30 12.74
C HIS A 165 3.46 -14.61 13.47
N PRO A 166 2.90 -15.64 12.79
CA PRO A 166 2.40 -16.83 13.48
C PRO A 166 3.46 -17.63 14.24
N SER A 167 4.70 -17.63 13.75
CA SER A 167 5.82 -18.38 14.35
C SER A 167 7.09 -17.55 14.54
N GLN A 168 7.18 -16.38 13.91
CA GLN A 168 8.32 -15.48 13.98
C GLN A 168 8.27 -14.59 15.22
N THR A 169 9.41 -13.99 15.55
CA THR A 169 9.50 -12.98 16.60
C THR A 169 8.84 -11.66 16.16
N CYS A 170 8.62 -10.75 17.10
CA CYS A 170 8.04 -9.44 16.80
C CYS A 170 9.08 -8.46 16.23
N PHE A 171 9.09 -8.27 14.91
CA PHE A 171 9.95 -7.31 14.19
C PHE A 171 9.27 -6.89 12.87
N MET A 172 9.80 -5.90 12.16
CA MET A 172 9.37 -5.59 10.78
C MET A 172 10.30 -6.23 9.77
N SER A 173 9.74 -7.11 8.92
CA SER A 173 10.45 -7.72 7.80
C SER A 173 10.79 -6.72 6.70
N SER A 174 11.64 -7.11 5.75
CA SER A 174 11.90 -6.31 4.54
C SER A 174 10.61 -5.97 3.79
N VAL A 175 9.65 -6.89 3.72
CA VAL A 175 8.37 -6.66 3.04
C VAL A 175 7.54 -5.65 3.85
N ASP A 176 7.53 -5.79 5.18
CA ASP A 176 6.78 -4.91 6.08
C ASP A 176 7.29 -3.46 5.99
N LEU A 177 8.61 -3.27 5.93
CA LEU A 177 9.23 -1.94 5.79
C LEU A 177 8.78 -1.25 4.50
N HIS A 178 8.76 -1.98 3.38
CA HIS A 178 8.30 -1.46 2.10
C HIS A 178 6.79 -1.18 2.07
N THR A 179 5.98 -2.05 2.68
CA THR A 179 4.54 -1.82 2.84
C THR A 179 4.29 -0.57 3.67
N HIS A 180 4.94 -0.47 4.84
CA HIS A 180 4.73 0.62 5.77
C HIS A 180 5.22 1.97 5.25
N TYR A 181 6.28 2.00 4.44
CA TYR A 181 6.74 3.21 3.75
C TYR A 181 5.59 3.93 3.02
N SER A 182 4.76 3.18 2.30
CA SER A 182 3.64 3.78 1.55
C SER A 182 2.62 4.45 2.48
N TYR A 183 2.30 3.81 3.62
CA TYR A 183 1.43 4.39 4.63
C TYR A 183 2.03 5.66 5.25
N GLN A 184 3.30 5.61 5.66
CA GLN A 184 3.93 6.70 6.40
C GLN A 184 4.19 7.95 5.53
N ILE A 185 4.42 7.77 4.22
CA ILE A 185 4.51 8.92 3.30
C ILE A 185 3.16 9.61 3.11
N MET A 186 2.06 8.86 3.12
CA MET A 186 0.71 9.44 3.00
C MET A 186 0.25 10.09 4.31
N LEU A 187 0.60 9.49 5.44
CA LEU A 187 0.28 9.98 6.77
C LEU A 187 1.49 9.74 7.70
N PRO A 188 2.24 10.79 8.09
CA PRO A 188 3.43 10.64 8.93
C PRO A 188 3.17 9.91 10.25
N GLU A 189 1.96 10.03 10.80
CA GLU A 189 1.54 9.36 12.03
C GLU A 189 1.15 7.89 11.87
N ALA A 190 1.14 7.34 10.65
CA ALA A 190 0.73 5.96 10.40
C ALA A 190 1.59 4.96 11.20
N ILE A 191 0.97 3.87 11.65
CA ILE A 191 1.65 2.84 12.47
C ILE A 191 1.55 1.46 11.83
N ALA A 192 2.56 0.62 12.08
CA ALA A 192 2.53 -0.81 11.78
C ALA A 192 2.47 -1.59 13.10
N ILE A 193 1.43 -2.41 13.28
CA ILE A 193 1.31 -3.27 14.46
C ILE A 193 1.65 -4.70 14.05
N VAL A 194 2.65 -5.29 14.68
CA VAL A 194 3.00 -6.71 14.51
C VAL A 194 2.51 -7.47 15.73
N VAL A 195 1.78 -8.56 15.52
CA VAL A 195 1.33 -9.46 16.59
C VAL A 195 2.03 -10.82 16.43
N ALA A 196 2.88 -11.16 17.39
CA ALA A 196 3.69 -12.38 17.39
C ALA A 196 3.26 -13.31 18.55
N PRO A 197 2.18 -14.11 18.39
CA PRO A 197 1.60 -14.90 19.49
C PRO A 197 2.55 -15.95 20.09
N THR A 198 3.59 -16.37 19.37
CA THR A 198 4.59 -17.34 19.84
C THR A 198 5.82 -16.69 20.46
N ASP A 199 5.95 -15.37 20.39
CA ASP A 199 7.06 -14.63 21.00
C ASP A 199 6.72 -14.30 22.45
N GLU A 200 7.24 -15.11 23.38
CA GLU A 200 7.04 -14.91 24.82
C GLU A 200 7.65 -13.62 25.35
N SER A 201 8.66 -13.07 24.67
CA SER A 201 9.37 -11.88 25.11
C SER A 201 8.70 -10.59 24.64
N CYS A 202 8.15 -10.60 23.42
CA CYS A 202 7.53 -9.45 22.79
C CYS A 202 6.32 -9.92 21.95
N PRO A 203 5.15 -10.13 22.57
CA PRO A 203 3.99 -10.69 21.87
C PRO A 203 3.37 -9.75 20.84
N HIS A 204 3.72 -8.46 20.89
CA HIS A 204 3.33 -7.47 19.88
C HIS A 204 4.26 -6.25 19.92
N GLY A 205 4.31 -5.53 18.81
CA GLY A 205 5.07 -4.31 18.64
C GLY A 205 4.33 -3.31 17.78
N ILE A 206 4.55 -2.03 18.03
CA ILE A 206 3.96 -0.92 17.28
C ILE A 206 5.12 -0.07 16.78
N PHE A 207 5.24 0.02 15.46
CA PHE A 207 6.43 0.53 14.78
C PHE A 207 6.10 1.59 13.75
N HIS A 208 7.11 2.41 13.45
CA HIS A 208 7.17 3.26 12.27
C HIS A 208 8.60 3.31 11.71
N LEU A 209 8.76 3.70 10.45
CA LEU A 209 10.09 3.98 9.90
C LEU A 209 10.68 5.19 10.61
N SER A 210 11.97 5.11 10.93
CA SER A 210 12.71 6.26 11.43
C SER A 210 12.73 7.35 10.35
N ASP A 211 12.33 8.56 10.70
CA ASP A 211 12.24 9.70 9.78
C ASP A 211 13.31 10.74 10.16
N PRO A 212 14.19 11.18 9.23
CA PRO A 212 14.19 10.88 7.78
C PRO A 212 14.97 9.64 7.35
N SER A 213 15.80 9.07 8.21
CA SER A 213 16.85 8.13 7.82
C SER A 213 16.32 6.81 7.26
N GLY A 214 15.43 6.13 7.97
CA GLY A 214 14.78 4.89 7.52
C GLY A 214 13.85 5.10 6.32
N VAL A 215 13.07 6.18 6.34
CA VAL A 215 12.23 6.59 5.20
C VAL A 215 13.07 6.77 3.94
N SER A 216 14.24 7.41 4.05
CA SER A 216 15.16 7.61 2.93
C SER A 216 15.75 6.29 2.41
N VAL A 217 16.13 5.36 3.30
CA VAL A 217 16.64 4.03 2.92
C VAL A 217 15.60 3.28 2.09
N ILE A 218 14.36 3.18 2.58
CA ILE A 218 13.31 2.43 1.88
C ILE A 218 12.89 3.12 0.58
N ARG A 219 12.81 4.46 0.56
CA ARG A 219 12.52 5.25 -0.65
C ARG A 219 13.48 4.94 -1.80
N ASN A 220 14.77 4.81 -1.50
CA ASN A 220 15.81 4.63 -2.50
C ASN A 220 16.02 3.15 -2.88
N CYS A 221 15.38 2.21 -2.16
CA CYS A 221 15.49 0.80 -2.45
C CYS A 221 14.60 0.37 -3.63
N GLN A 222 15.22 -0.23 -4.66
CA GLN A 222 14.54 -0.74 -5.86
C GLN A 222 14.41 -2.27 -5.88
N GLN A 223 14.92 -2.96 -4.85
CA GLN A 223 14.86 -4.41 -4.77
C GLN A 223 13.42 -4.89 -4.51
N ARG A 224 13.17 -6.18 -4.78
CA ARG A 224 11.86 -6.85 -4.64
C ARG A 224 12.04 -8.16 -3.89
N GLY A 225 10.99 -8.61 -3.21
CA GLY A 225 11.04 -9.77 -2.32
C GLY A 225 11.86 -9.49 -1.05
N PHE A 226 12.22 -10.53 -0.31
CA PHE A 226 13.01 -10.40 0.91
C PHE A 226 14.48 -10.09 0.60
N HIS A 227 14.97 -8.97 1.11
CA HIS A 227 16.36 -8.55 0.97
C HIS A 227 16.80 -7.72 2.19
N PRO A 228 18.10 -7.69 2.52
CA PRO A 228 18.62 -6.79 3.53
C PRO A 228 18.68 -5.35 3.02
N HIS A 229 18.66 -4.39 3.94
CA HIS A 229 18.89 -2.97 3.66
C HIS A 229 20.23 -2.50 4.24
N GLU A 230 20.80 -1.46 3.63
CA GLU A 230 22.02 -0.84 4.15
C GLU A 230 21.71 -0.03 5.42
N GLU A 231 22.66 -0.02 6.35
CA GLU A 231 22.60 0.82 7.54
C GLU A 231 22.56 2.32 7.14
N PRO A 232 21.65 3.11 7.70
CA PRO A 232 21.64 4.55 7.52
C PRO A 232 22.99 5.21 7.85
N SER A 233 23.34 6.28 7.13
CA SER A 233 24.65 6.94 7.29
C SER A 233 24.87 7.61 8.65
N ASP A 234 23.80 7.85 9.40
CA ASP A 234 23.82 8.38 10.77
C ASP A 234 23.82 7.27 11.84
N GLY A 235 23.82 6.00 11.44
CA GLY A 235 23.75 4.85 12.35
C GLY A 235 22.40 4.70 13.05
N SER A 236 21.35 5.38 12.58
CA SER A 236 20.01 5.18 13.11
C SER A 236 19.47 3.81 12.69
N PRO A 237 18.56 3.21 13.46
CA PRO A 237 17.79 2.07 12.97
C PRO A 237 16.92 2.49 11.78
N ILE A 238 16.51 1.53 10.95
CA ILE A 238 15.60 1.79 9.81
C ILE A 238 14.18 2.07 10.33
N TYR A 239 13.80 1.45 11.43
CA TYR A 239 12.50 1.60 12.05
C TYR A 239 12.61 1.56 13.56
N GLU A 240 11.65 2.14 14.25
CA GLU A 240 11.64 2.30 15.70
C GLU A 240 10.24 2.12 16.26
N HIS A 241 10.15 1.91 17.58
CA HIS A 241 8.88 1.90 18.28
C HIS A 241 8.21 3.28 18.23
N CYS A 242 6.89 3.32 18.03
CA CYS A 242 6.15 4.59 18.02
C CYS A 242 6.12 5.24 19.40
N SER A 243 6.49 6.53 19.48
CA SER A 243 6.36 7.34 20.70
C SER A 243 5.03 8.09 20.80
N HIS A 244 4.31 8.24 19.69
CA HIS A 244 3.05 8.98 19.58
C HIS A 244 1.79 8.11 19.75
N VAL A 245 1.94 6.86 20.20
CA VAL A 245 0.84 5.90 20.35
C VAL A 245 0.37 5.77 21.80
N TYR A 246 -0.94 5.83 22.00
CA TYR A 246 -1.58 5.73 23.32
C TYR A 246 -2.64 4.64 23.33
N MET A 247 -2.41 3.61 24.14
CA MET A 247 -3.40 2.55 24.36
C MET A 247 -4.58 3.08 25.18
N ASN A 248 -5.80 2.96 24.65
CA ASN A 248 -7.00 3.53 25.24
C ASN A 248 -8.06 2.45 25.51
N SER A 249 -8.36 2.20 26.79
CA SER A 249 -9.33 1.18 27.22
C SER A 249 -10.79 1.60 27.07
N LYS A 250 -11.06 2.89 26.86
CA LYS A 250 -12.41 3.44 26.69
C LYS A 250 -12.83 3.51 25.23
N LEU A 251 -11.90 3.30 24.31
CA LEU A 251 -12.15 3.35 22.88
C LEU A 251 -12.70 2.00 22.43
N ASN A 252 -13.87 2.02 21.80
CA ASN A 252 -14.40 0.88 21.06
C ASN A 252 -14.06 1.04 19.58
N PHE A 253 -13.98 -0.08 18.87
CA PHE A 253 -13.80 -0.09 17.43
C PHE A 253 -14.75 -1.10 16.79
N ASN A 254 -15.02 -0.91 15.50
CA ASN A 254 -15.81 -1.81 14.69
C ASN A 254 -14.89 -2.67 13.82
N VAL A 255 -15.32 -3.89 13.51
CA VAL A 255 -14.65 -4.75 12.53
C VAL A 255 -15.48 -4.76 11.24
N VAL A 256 -14.82 -4.53 10.12
CA VAL A 256 -15.38 -4.72 8.78
C VAL A 256 -14.58 -5.84 8.12
N ASP A 257 -15.16 -7.04 8.07
CA ASP A 257 -14.52 -8.21 7.46
C ASP A 257 -15.00 -8.37 6.01
N LEU A 258 -14.07 -8.28 5.05
CA LEU A 258 -14.33 -8.30 3.61
C LEU A 258 -13.91 -9.62 2.95
N ARG A 259 -13.37 -10.58 3.71
CA ARG A 259 -12.82 -11.85 3.20
C ARG A 259 -13.86 -12.74 2.52
#